data_AF-A0A1Y2VAD5-F1
#
_entry.id   AF-A0A1Y2VAD5-F1
#
_cell.length_a   1.000
_cell.length_b   1.000
_cell.length_c   1.000
_cell.angle_alpha   90.00
_cell.angle_beta   90.00
_cell.angle_gamma   90.00
#
_symmetry.space_group_name_H-M   'P 1'
#
loop_
_entity.id
_entity.type
_entity.pdbx_description
1 polymer ?
#
loop_
_entity_poly.entity_id
_entity_poly.type
_entity_poly.pdbx_seq_one_letter_code
_entity_poly.pdbx_strand_id
1 'polypeptide(L)'
;RPHVKFFPALIPQSKIHLAVHFIGDDTRTVDVPPNTLSAYATSVPQQRSYEPTGPYKGSSSYTVTRPLGDLVFARSGDKGGNANVGFWVRDEKAWPWLCSFLTSAKLIELLGDDWVVERCEFSNLWAVHFVVKGILQEGVSSSSVLDGFAKGLGEFLRARHVELP
;
A
#
# COMPACT_ATOMS: atom_id res chain seq x y z
N ARG A 1 16.59 -17.13 -21.24
CA ARG A 1 17.10 -16.14 -20.24
C ARG A 1 16.93 -16.75 -18.86
N PRO A 2 17.84 -16.52 -17.90
CA PRO A 2 17.68 -17.07 -16.54
C PRO A 2 16.43 -16.49 -15.87
N HIS A 3 15.72 -17.33 -15.13
CA HIS A 3 14.58 -16.94 -14.31
C HIS A 3 15.09 -16.44 -12.95
N VAL A 4 14.84 -15.18 -12.59
CA VAL A 4 15.34 -14.56 -11.35
C VAL A 4 14.19 -14.39 -10.38
N LYS A 5 14.15 -15.24 -9.34
CA LYS A 5 13.13 -15.21 -8.29
C LYS A 5 13.60 -14.39 -7.09
N PHE A 6 12.73 -13.50 -6.59
CA PHE A 6 12.98 -12.80 -5.33
C PHE A 6 12.80 -13.78 -4.16
N PHE A 7 13.82 -13.88 -3.30
CA PHE A 7 13.79 -14.71 -2.09
C PHE A 7 14.23 -13.89 -0.88
N PRO A 8 13.29 -13.41 -0.04
CA PRO A 8 13.64 -12.69 1.17
C PRO A 8 14.19 -13.65 2.22
N ALA A 9 15.35 -13.32 2.81
CA ALA A 9 15.95 -14.07 3.89
C ALA A 9 16.47 -13.12 4.98
N LEU A 10 16.50 -13.61 6.22
CA LEU A 10 17.11 -12.89 7.33
C LEU A 10 18.62 -13.12 7.33
N ILE A 11 19.38 -12.04 7.46
CA ILE A 11 20.83 -12.07 7.65
C ILE A 11 21.13 -11.51 9.05
N PRO A 12 21.98 -12.17 9.86
CA PRO A 12 22.41 -11.61 11.13
C PRO A 12 23.04 -10.23 10.92
N GLN A 13 22.52 -9.21 11.61
CA GLN A 13 23.02 -7.84 11.49
C GLN A 13 24.53 -7.74 11.79
N SER A 14 25.02 -8.56 12.72
CA SER A 14 26.45 -8.63 13.08
C SER A 14 27.37 -9.09 11.94
N LYS A 15 26.83 -9.66 10.86
CA LYS A 15 27.58 -10.01 9.65
C LYS A 15 27.61 -8.89 8.61
N ILE A 16 26.92 -7.78 8.85
CA ILE A 16 26.83 -6.63 7.94
C ILE A 16 27.48 -5.44 8.63
N HIS A 17 28.51 -4.88 8.02
CA HIS A 17 29.06 -3.59 8.46
C HIS A 17 28.14 -2.47 7.98
N LEU A 18 27.62 -1.67 8.93
CA LEU A 18 26.76 -0.53 8.67
C LEU A 18 27.48 0.73 9.14
N ALA A 19 27.60 1.72 8.28
CA ALA A 19 28.21 3.01 8.60
C ALA A 19 27.43 4.16 7.95
N VAL A 20 27.50 5.34 8.57
CA VAL A 20 26.96 6.59 8.03
C VAL A 20 28.13 7.45 7.55
N HIS A 21 28.06 7.90 6.31
CA HIS A 21 29.02 8.81 5.69
C HIS A 21 28.35 10.16 5.44
N PHE A 22 29.11 11.24 5.57
CA PHE A 22 28.64 12.61 5.35
C PHE A 22 29.14 13.13 4.01
N ILE A 23 28.22 13.57 3.15
CA ILE A 23 28.57 14.14 1.85
C ILE A 23 29.38 15.42 2.08
N GLY A 24 30.57 15.51 1.48
CA GLY A 24 31.46 16.67 1.59
C GLY A 24 32.46 16.62 2.75
N ASP A 25 32.45 15.53 3.53
CA ASP A 25 33.46 15.23 4.54
C ASP A 25 33.78 13.73 4.49
N ASP A 26 34.69 13.36 3.59
CA ASP A 26 35.11 11.98 3.34
C ASP A 26 35.83 11.35 4.55
N THR A 27 36.19 12.15 5.55
CA THR A 27 36.87 11.67 6.77
C THR A 27 35.89 11.35 7.89
N ARG A 28 34.67 11.90 7.84
CA ARG A 28 33.66 11.69 8.87
C ARG A 28 32.80 10.47 8.55
N THR A 29 33.21 9.34 9.11
CA THR A 29 32.43 8.09 9.11
C THR A 29 31.98 7.77 10.54
N VAL A 30 30.71 7.39 10.70
CA VAL A 30 30.16 6.91 11.98
C VAL A 30 29.75 5.45 11.83
N ASP A 31 30.46 4.56 12.52
CA ASP A 31 30.10 3.14 12.58
C ASP A 31 28.81 2.94 13.38
N VAL A 32 27.91 2.11 12.83
CA VAL A 32 26.65 1.74 13.47
C VAL A 32 26.77 0.30 13.97
N PRO A 33 26.95 0.08 15.29
CA PRO A 33 27.08 -1.27 15.82
C PRO A 33 25.78 -2.06 15.63
N PRO A 34 25.86 -3.40 15.48
CA PRO A 34 24.66 -4.23 15.42
C PRO A 34 23.88 -4.16 16.73
N ASN A 35 22.54 -4.22 16.64
CA ASN A 35 21.69 -4.30 17.82
C ASN A 35 21.91 -5.61 18.57
N THR A 36 21.76 -5.58 19.89
CA THR A 36 21.73 -6.79 20.72
C THR A 36 20.38 -7.48 20.58
N LEU A 37 20.35 -8.81 20.79
CA LEU A 37 19.11 -9.59 20.69
C LEU A 37 17.98 -9.05 21.58
N SER A 38 18.33 -8.50 22.75
CA SER A 38 17.38 -7.89 23.70
C SER A 38 16.70 -6.62 23.16
N ALA A 39 17.24 -5.99 22.12
CA ALA A 39 16.68 -4.80 21.48
C ALA A 39 15.74 -5.13 20.31
N TYR A 40 15.67 -6.40 19.87
CA TYR A 40 14.75 -6.80 18.82
C TYR A 40 13.32 -6.98 19.35
N ALA A 41 12.34 -6.65 18.51
CA ALA A 41 10.95 -6.99 18.79
C ALA A 41 10.79 -8.51 18.89
N THR A 42 10.10 -8.98 19.92
CA THR A 42 9.82 -10.41 20.12
C THR A 42 8.83 -10.98 19.11
N SER A 43 8.11 -10.10 18.40
CA SER A 43 7.19 -10.45 17.32
C SER A 43 7.24 -9.40 16.21
N VAL A 44 6.90 -9.83 15.00
CA VAL A 44 6.74 -8.90 13.87
C VAL A 44 5.48 -8.06 14.12
N PRO A 45 5.58 -6.72 14.10
CA PRO A 45 4.39 -5.87 14.19
C PRO A 45 3.39 -6.23 13.11
N GLN A 46 2.15 -6.55 13.50
CA GLN A 46 1.08 -6.82 12.56
C GLN A 46 0.29 -5.54 12.31
N GLN A 47 0.21 -5.13 11.05
CA GLN A 47 -0.71 -4.09 10.63
C GLN A 47 -2.14 -4.63 10.78
N ARG A 48 -2.99 -3.88 11.50
CA ARG A 48 -4.39 -4.27 11.66
C ARG A 48 -5.12 -4.12 10.32
N SER A 49 -5.84 -5.18 9.93
CA SER A 49 -6.81 -5.15 8.84
C SER A 49 -8.21 -5.00 9.42
N TYR A 50 -8.98 -4.00 8.98
CA TYR A 50 -10.32 -3.75 9.49
C TYR A 50 -11.21 -3.02 8.47
N GLU A 51 -12.51 -3.27 8.60
CA GLU A 51 -13.57 -2.58 7.86
C GLU A 51 -13.98 -1.28 8.55
N PRO A 52 -14.60 -0.33 7.82
CA PRO A 52 -15.15 0.88 8.43
C PRO A 52 -16.26 0.52 9.42
N THR A 53 -16.44 1.35 10.45
CA THR A 53 -17.35 1.07 11.59
C THR A 53 -18.84 1.28 11.28
N GLY A 54 -19.21 1.62 10.05
CA GLY A 54 -20.59 1.76 9.61
C GLY A 54 -20.72 2.52 8.29
N PRO A 55 -21.94 2.56 7.71
CA PRO A 55 -22.19 3.27 6.48
C PRO A 55 -22.04 4.78 6.67
N TYR A 56 -21.55 5.46 5.65
CA TYR A 56 -21.54 6.92 5.58
C TYR A 56 -22.98 7.46 5.63
N LYS A 57 -23.27 8.30 6.64
CA LYS A 57 -24.59 8.93 6.85
C LYS A 57 -24.63 10.38 6.35
N GLY A 58 -23.87 10.70 5.29
CA GLY A 58 -23.89 12.05 4.72
C GLY A 58 -25.26 12.43 4.15
N SER A 59 -25.50 13.74 4.04
CA SER A 59 -26.82 14.28 3.70
C SER A 59 -27.11 14.40 2.19
N SER A 60 -26.16 14.05 1.31
CA SER A 60 -26.38 14.16 -0.13
C SER A 60 -27.12 12.92 -0.63
N SER A 61 -28.40 13.08 -0.95
CA SER A 61 -29.20 12.09 -1.69
C SER A 61 -28.87 12.06 -3.19
N TYR A 62 -27.98 12.96 -3.64
CA TYR A 62 -27.61 13.09 -5.04
C TYR A 62 -26.22 12.52 -5.23
N THR A 63 -26.12 11.52 -6.10
CA THR A 63 -24.86 10.97 -6.58
C THR A 63 -24.72 11.19 -8.07
N VAL A 64 -23.49 11.19 -8.57
CA VAL A 64 -23.19 11.23 -10.01
C VAL A 64 -22.21 10.12 -10.38
N THR A 65 -22.53 9.40 -11.45
CA THR A 65 -21.63 8.35 -11.97
C THR A 65 -20.47 8.98 -12.74
N ARG A 66 -19.27 8.95 -12.15
CA ARG A 66 -18.04 9.51 -12.73
C ARG A 66 -16.83 8.67 -12.36
N PRO A 67 -15.67 8.85 -13.03
CA PRO A 67 -14.43 8.19 -12.62
C PRO A 67 -14.12 8.47 -11.14
N LEU A 68 -13.80 7.44 -10.36
CA LEU A 68 -13.37 7.55 -8.97
C LEU A 68 -12.25 8.59 -8.78
N GLY A 69 -11.37 8.68 -9.79
CA GLY A 69 -10.27 9.62 -9.87
C GLY A 69 -10.64 11.10 -9.86
N ASP A 70 -11.89 11.46 -10.14
CA ASP A 70 -12.37 12.86 -10.11
C ASP A 70 -12.40 13.42 -8.68
N LEU A 71 -12.64 12.57 -7.68
CA LEU A 71 -12.65 12.93 -6.25
C LEU A 71 -11.44 12.36 -5.49
N VAL A 72 -10.98 11.17 -5.86
CA VAL A 72 -10.02 10.38 -5.09
C VAL A 72 -8.68 10.28 -5.80
N PHE A 73 -7.62 10.60 -5.08
CA PHE A 73 -6.24 10.42 -5.51
C PHE A 73 -5.73 9.05 -5.12
N ALA A 74 -4.77 8.50 -5.87
CA ALA A 74 -4.16 7.21 -5.53
C ALA A 74 -2.69 7.13 -5.92
N ARG A 75 -1.93 6.30 -5.19
CA ARG A 75 -0.60 5.80 -5.57
C ARG A 75 -0.54 4.33 -5.21
N SER A 76 0.24 3.59 -5.99
CA SER A 76 0.45 2.16 -5.80
C SER A 76 1.89 1.79 -6.13
N GLY A 77 2.31 0.63 -5.62
CA GLY A 77 3.64 0.10 -5.84
C GLY A 77 3.77 -1.34 -5.37
N ASP A 78 4.79 -2.01 -5.88
CA ASP A 78 5.06 -3.41 -5.56
C ASP A 78 5.60 -3.59 -4.13
N LYS A 79 5.30 -4.77 -3.57
CA LYS A 79 5.91 -5.27 -2.34
C LYS A 79 6.19 -6.76 -2.49
N GLY A 80 7.15 -7.06 -3.37
CA GLY A 80 7.43 -8.43 -3.81
C GLY A 80 6.29 -8.92 -4.70
N GLY A 81 5.69 -10.07 -4.38
CA GLY A 81 4.52 -10.59 -5.08
C GLY A 81 3.20 -9.86 -4.80
N ASN A 82 3.20 -8.88 -3.89
CA ASN A 82 2.01 -8.14 -3.48
C ASN A 82 2.04 -6.72 -4.07
N ALA A 83 0.90 -6.03 -4.06
CA ALA A 83 0.84 -4.61 -4.36
C ALA A 83 0.25 -3.83 -3.18
N ASN A 84 0.76 -2.63 -2.93
CA ASN A 84 0.08 -1.64 -2.10
C ASN A 84 -0.70 -0.66 -2.98
N VAL A 85 -1.80 -0.15 -2.45
CA VAL A 85 -2.52 0.97 -3.05
C VAL A 85 -3.13 1.83 -1.95
N GLY A 86 -2.77 3.11 -1.95
CA GLY A 86 -3.32 4.12 -1.05
C GLY A 86 -4.23 5.06 -1.82
N PHE A 87 -5.38 5.38 -1.24
CA PHE A 87 -6.37 6.33 -1.76
C PHE A 87 -6.55 7.47 -0.79
N TRP A 88 -6.62 8.72 -1.24
CA TRP A 88 -6.86 9.88 -0.37
C TRP A 88 -7.68 10.96 -1.04
N VAL A 89 -8.26 11.84 -0.23
CA VAL A 89 -9.03 13.01 -0.67
C VAL A 89 -8.32 14.31 -0.28
N ARG A 90 -8.68 15.42 -0.93
CA ARG A 90 -8.16 16.77 -0.59
C ARG A 90 -8.98 17.49 0.46
N ASP A 91 -10.26 17.15 0.60
CA ASP A 91 -11.19 17.76 1.54
C ASP A 91 -11.57 16.73 2.60
N GLU A 92 -11.38 17.08 3.87
CA GLU A 92 -11.77 16.29 5.04
C GLU A 92 -13.24 15.85 4.99
N LYS A 93 -14.13 16.65 4.41
CA LYS A 93 -15.56 16.33 4.30
C LYS A 93 -15.82 15.06 3.49
N ALA A 94 -14.95 14.74 2.53
CA ALA A 94 -15.05 13.55 1.70
C ALA A 94 -14.44 12.31 2.37
N TRP A 95 -13.67 12.47 3.46
CA TRP A 95 -12.96 11.39 4.12
C TRP A 95 -13.88 10.30 4.68
N PRO A 96 -14.96 10.62 5.42
CA PRO A 96 -15.87 9.60 5.93
C PRO A 96 -16.59 8.82 4.82
N TRP A 97 -16.87 9.46 3.68
CA TRP A 97 -17.39 8.78 2.50
C TRP A 97 -16.34 7.82 1.93
N LEU A 98 -15.09 8.26 1.77
CA LEU A 98 -14.01 7.42 1.24
C LEU A 98 -13.82 6.16 2.09
N CYS A 99 -13.79 6.30 3.42
CA CYS A 99 -13.71 5.16 4.34
C CYS A 99 -14.84 4.16 4.12
N SER A 100 -16.09 4.66 4.10
CA SER A 100 -17.28 3.82 3.96
C SER A 100 -17.41 3.19 2.58
N PHE A 101 -16.96 3.89 1.53
CA PHE A 101 -17.06 3.44 0.15
C PHE A 101 -16.02 2.36 -0.14
N LEU A 102 -14.74 2.63 0.14
CA LEU A 102 -13.64 1.69 -0.08
C LEU A 102 -13.56 0.68 1.07
N THR A 103 -14.46 -0.28 1.09
CA THR A 103 -14.35 -1.52 1.88
C THR A 103 -13.42 -2.53 1.19
N SER A 104 -13.02 -3.61 1.88
CA SER A 104 -12.28 -4.71 1.21
C SER A 104 -13.10 -5.29 0.05
N ALA A 105 -14.40 -5.51 0.27
CA ALA A 105 -15.31 -6.03 -0.75
C ALA A 105 -15.41 -5.09 -1.96
N LYS A 106 -15.54 -3.77 -1.74
CA LYS A 106 -15.58 -2.80 -2.84
C LYS A 106 -14.26 -2.77 -3.61
N LEU A 107 -13.11 -2.87 -2.93
CA LEU A 107 -11.83 -2.92 -3.65
C LEU A 107 -11.74 -4.15 -4.56
N ILE A 108 -12.13 -5.34 -4.05
CA ILE A 108 -12.17 -6.59 -4.81
C ILE A 108 -13.09 -6.45 -6.04
N GLU A 109 -14.28 -5.88 -5.86
CA GLU A 109 -15.22 -5.56 -6.95
C GLU A 109 -14.58 -4.67 -8.03
N LEU A 110 -13.88 -3.60 -7.62
CA LEU A 110 -13.22 -2.66 -8.56
C LEU A 110 -12.05 -3.29 -9.32
N LEU A 111 -11.33 -4.22 -8.67
CA LEU A 111 -10.27 -5.02 -9.28
C LEU A 111 -10.83 -6.04 -10.29
N GLY A 112 -12.02 -6.60 -10.01
CA GLY A 112 -12.74 -7.52 -10.90
C GLY A 112 -12.30 -8.98 -10.79
N ASP A 113 -11.70 -9.38 -9.66
CA ASP A 113 -11.25 -10.75 -9.39
C ASP A 113 -11.15 -11.00 -7.87
N ASP A 114 -11.02 -12.26 -7.45
CA ASP A 114 -11.06 -12.70 -6.05
C ASP A 114 -9.69 -12.57 -5.37
N TRP A 115 -9.37 -11.36 -4.89
CA TRP A 115 -8.12 -11.08 -4.20
C TRP A 115 -8.23 -11.15 -2.67
N VAL A 116 -7.16 -11.61 -2.02
CA VAL A 116 -6.97 -11.42 -0.58
C VAL A 116 -6.40 -10.02 -0.34
N VAL A 117 -7.12 -9.21 0.44
CA VAL A 117 -6.74 -7.82 0.73
C VAL A 117 -6.65 -7.55 2.23
N GLU A 118 -5.69 -6.72 2.63
CA GLU A 118 -5.62 -6.11 3.95
C GLU A 118 -5.99 -4.63 3.82
N ARG A 119 -6.77 -4.09 4.76
CA ARG A 119 -7.28 -2.72 4.71
C ARG A 119 -6.99 -1.97 6.02
N CYS A 120 -6.49 -0.75 5.92
CA CYS A 120 -6.38 0.16 7.06
C CYS A 120 -6.63 1.61 6.67
N GLU A 121 -6.79 2.47 7.67
CA GLU A 121 -7.09 3.89 7.49
C GLU A 121 -5.99 4.76 8.12
N PHE A 122 -5.70 5.89 7.49
CA PHE A 122 -4.77 6.91 7.96
C PHE A 122 -5.51 8.24 8.14
N SER A 123 -6.10 8.44 9.32
CA SER A 123 -6.96 9.58 9.63
C SER A 123 -6.31 10.94 9.38
N ASN A 124 -5.03 11.10 9.75
CA ASN A 124 -4.29 12.36 9.58
C ASN A 124 -3.87 12.64 8.13
N LEU A 125 -4.06 11.68 7.22
CA LEU A 125 -3.80 11.81 5.79
C LEU A 125 -5.09 11.76 4.96
N TRP A 126 -6.24 11.55 5.62
CA TRP A 126 -7.52 11.28 4.97
C TRP A 126 -7.41 10.20 3.89
N ALA A 127 -6.74 9.10 4.24
CA ALA A 127 -6.37 8.05 3.29
C ALA A 127 -6.77 6.63 3.72
N VAL A 128 -7.36 5.85 2.81
CA VAL A 128 -7.57 4.39 2.97
C VAL A 128 -6.47 3.67 2.23
N HIS A 129 -5.85 2.69 2.87
CA HIS A 129 -4.75 1.94 2.29
C HIS A 129 -5.06 0.45 2.26
N PHE A 130 -4.62 -0.19 1.17
CA PHE A 130 -4.76 -1.61 0.96
C PHE A 130 -3.45 -2.29 0.59
N VAL A 131 -3.33 -3.55 0.99
CA VAL A 131 -2.34 -4.48 0.44
C VAL A 131 -3.09 -5.60 -0.24
N VAL A 132 -2.87 -5.76 -1.54
CA VAL A 132 -3.43 -6.85 -2.36
C VAL A 132 -2.38 -7.96 -2.46
N LYS A 133 -2.71 -9.15 -1.95
CA LYS A 133 -1.75 -10.26 -1.87
C LYS A 133 -1.70 -11.04 -3.18
N GLY A 134 -0.49 -11.36 -3.62
CA GLY A 134 -0.26 -12.26 -4.77
C GLY A 134 -0.60 -11.71 -6.16
N ILE A 135 -1.13 -10.48 -6.27
CA ILE A 135 -1.50 -9.88 -7.56
C ILE A 135 -0.31 -9.73 -8.53
N LEU A 136 0.92 -9.70 -8.03
CA LEU A 136 2.15 -9.60 -8.83
C LEU A 136 2.90 -10.94 -8.95
N GLN A 137 2.26 -12.07 -8.63
CA GLN A 137 2.87 -13.41 -8.68
C GLN A 137 4.11 -13.48 -7.77
N GLU A 138 5.29 -13.78 -8.32
CA GLU A 138 6.56 -13.89 -7.57
C GLU A 138 7.36 -12.56 -7.61
N GLY A 139 6.68 -11.46 -7.92
CA GLY A 139 7.22 -10.10 -8.00
C GLY A 139 7.81 -9.76 -9.36
N VAL A 140 8.23 -8.50 -9.53
CA VAL A 140 8.68 -7.89 -10.80
C VAL A 140 9.56 -8.80 -11.67
N SER A 141 10.58 -9.43 -11.06
CA SER A 141 11.57 -10.25 -11.78
C SER A 141 11.04 -11.62 -12.23
N SER A 142 9.86 -12.02 -11.76
CA SER A 142 9.22 -13.32 -11.98
C SER A 142 7.70 -13.16 -12.12
N SER A 143 7.26 -12.09 -12.79
CA SER A 143 5.85 -11.82 -13.06
C SER A 143 5.59 -11.77 -14.56
N SER A 144 4.47 -12.35 -14.97
CA SER A 144 3.93 -12.26 -16.33
C SER A 144 2.91 -11.12 -16.49
N VAL A 145 2.60 -10.41 -15.40
CA VAL A 145 1.66 -9.29 -15.39
C VAL A 145 2.27 -8.08 -16.09
N LEU A 146 1.50 -7.40 -16.94
CA LEU A 146 1.95 -6.23 -17.70
C LEU A 146 2.49 -5.11 -16.78
N ASP A 147 1.78 -4.83 -15.69
CA ASP A 147 2.20 -3.88 -14.65
C ASP A 147 2.85 -4.61 -13.46
N GLY A 148 3.99 -5.24 -13.69
CA GLY A 148 4.72 -5.99 -12.65
C GLY A 148 5.22 -5.15 -11.46
N PHE A 149 5.20 -3.81 -11.57
CA PHE A 149 5.54 -2.88 -10.48
C PHE A 149 4.31 -2.32 -9.76
N ALA A 150 3.10 -2.69 -10.18
CA ALA A 150 1.84 -2.11 -9.72
C ALA A 150 1.78 -0.56 -9.81
N LYS A 151 2.53 0.08 -10.71
CA LYS A 151 2.57 1.56 -10.80
C LYS A 151 1.31 2.14 -11.44
N GLY A 152 0.67 1.37 -12.33
CA GLY A 152 -0.59 1.70 -12.98
C GLY A 152 -1.82 1.28 -12.19
N LEU A 153 -1.68 0.39 -11.19
CA LEU A 153 -2.80 -0.15 -10.42
C LEU A 153 -3.71 0.94 -9.81
N GLY A 154 -3.13 1.97 -9.20
CA GLY A 154 -3.89 3.09 -8.64
C GLY A 154 -4.68 3.85 -9.70
N GLU A 155 -4.10 4.07 -10.89
CA GLU A 155 -4.79 4.76 -11.98
C GLU A 155 -5.89 3.88 -12.61
N PHE A 156 -5.63 2.58 -12.75
CA PHE A 156 -6.64 1.61 -13.18
C PHE A 156 -7.88 1.63 -12.28
N LEU A 157 -7.70 1.68 -10.95
CA LEU A 157 -8.80 1.78 -9.99
C LEU A 157 -9.49 3.15 -10.04
N ARG A 158 -8.72 4.24 -10.19
CA ARG A 158 -9.27 5.59 -10.36
C ARG A 158 -10.11 5.76 -11.62
N ALA A 159 -9.82 5.01 -12.68
CA ALA A 159 -10.57 5.06 -13.93
C ALA A 159 -11.95 4.38 -13.87
N ARG A 160 -12.24 3.61 -12.81
CA ARG A 160 -13.55 2.98 -12.62
C ARG A 160 -14.63 4.03 -12.38
N HIS A 161 -15.76 3.88 -13.07
CA HIS A 161 -16.93 4.74 -12.86
C HIS A 161 -17.70 4.25 -11.65
N VAL A 162 -17.95 5.16 -10.71
CA VAL A 162 -18.62 4.87 -9.43
C VAL A 162 -19.60 6.00 -9.12
N GLU A 163 -20.54 5.76 -8.20
CA GLU A 163 -21.42 6.80 -7.68
C GLU A 163 -20.65 7.69 -6.69
N LEU A 164 -20.31 8.91 -7.14
CA LEU A 164 -19.68 9.92 -6.30
C LEU A 164 -20.75 10.82 -5.64
N PRO A 165 -20.53 11.28 -4.40
CA PRO A 165 -21.44 12.15 -3.65
C PRO A 165 -21.39 13.62 -4.09
#